data_AF-A9B2C9-F1
#
_entry.id   AF-A9B2C9-F1
#
_cell.length_a   1.000
_cell.length_b   1.000
_cell.length_c   1.000
_cell.angle_alpha   90.00
_cell.angle_beta   90.00
_cell.angle_gamma   90.00
#
_symmetry.space_group_name_H-M   'P 1'
#
loop_
_entity.id
_entity.type
_entity.pdbx_description
1 polymer ?
#
loop_
_entity_poly.entity_id
_entity_poly.type
_entity_poly.pdbx_seq_one_letter_code
_entity_poly.pdbx_strand_id
1 'polypeptide(L)'
;MAKQETVQLIIGHRYANESDKAVVACNDYLRMGINRSLKRLSVHDGDLSGKKPNLRSLERWSTEFNWQDRAKAYDAQLEQAKNDALAARRREVFEEGLALDFERVIKLKELAKDLEEQIKEIDDDHPHKRPNVWVRDVKQIGAGEYAEQVEIYRYNSALISDYRGVLDDLAKETGGRKQKQEHVHKGDRSAPIVIDSPALEQAAKELQQWREEQCQMLLNWRNAMPTLPTSPTTLD
;
A
#
# COMPACT_ATOMS: atom_id res chain seq x y z
N MET A 1 -52.95 -9.61 -11.72
CA MET A 1 -52.34 -10.00 -10.43
C MET A 1 -50.85 -9.71 -10.53
N ALA A 2 -50.33 -8.76 -9.74
CA ALA A 2 -48.90 -8.46 -9.74
C ALA A 2 -48.14 -9.64 -9.11
N LYS A 3 -47.09 -10.11 -9.79
CA LYS A 3 -46.20 -11.15 -9.28
C LYS A 3 -45.43 -10.52 -8.11
N GLN A 4 -45.71 -10.91 -6.87
CA GLN A 4 -44.94 -10.41 -5.73
C GLN A 4 -43.48 -10.84 -5.91
N GLU A 5 -42.57 -9.87 -5.92
CA GLU A 5 -41.13 -10.15 -5.98
C GLU A 5 -40.73 -10.92 -4.72
N THR A 6 -40.09 -12.07 -4.92
CA THR A 6 -39.61 -12.90 -3.83
C THR A 6 -38.40 -12.24 -3.19
N VAL A 7 -38.46 -12.04 -1.87
CA VAL A 7 -37.33 -11.45 -1.12
C VAL A 7 -36.11 -12.38 -1.23
N GLN A 8 -34.97 -11.80 -1.61
CA GLN A 8 -33.69 -12.49 -1.74
C GLN A 8 -32.86 -12.39 -0.46
N LEU A 9 -32.09 -13.45 -0.16
CA LEU A 9 -31.11 -13.43 0.93
C LEU A 9 -29.86 -12.67 0.50
N ILE A 10 -29.26 -11.93 1.45
CA ILE A 10 -27.98 -11.25 1.23
C ILE A 10 -26.86 -12.27 0.99
N ILE A 11 -26.90 -13.41 1.70
CA ILE A 11 -25.90 -14.47 1.56
C ILE A 11 -26.52 -15.87 1.67
N GLY A 12 -25.95 -16.80 0.90
CA GLY A 12 -26.36 -18.21 0.87
C GLY A 12 -27.61 -18.45 0.03
N HIS A 13 -28.20 -19.62 0.22
CA HIS A 13 -29.40 -20.04 -0.50
C HIS A 13 -30.62 -20.07 0.42
N ARG A 14 -31.77 -19.65 -0.12
CA ARG A 14 -33.05 -19.70 0.55
C ARG A 14 -33.55 -21.13 0.62
N TYR A 15 -34.00 -21.57 1.79
CA TYR A 15 -34.61 -22.89 1.92
C TYR A 15 -36.04 -22.89 1.35
N ALA A 16 -36.50 -24.03 0.83
CA ALA A 16 -37.83 -24.14 0.19
C ALA A 16 -38.99 -23.81 1.14
N ASN A 17 -38.82 -24.05 2.44
CA ASN A 17 -39.77 -23.76 3.51
C ASN A 17 -39.50 -22.41 4.23
N GLU A 18 -38.54 -21.62 3.77
CA GLU A 18 -38.20 -20.34 4.38
C GLU A 18 -39.16 -19.24 3.91
N SER A 19 -40.02 -18.77 4.83
CA SER A 19 -40.97 -17.69 4.54
C SER A 19 -40.28 -16.36 4.25
N ASP A 20 -40.92 -15.47 3.48
CA ASP A 20 -40.34 -14.14 3.18
C ASP A 20 -40.02 -13.35 4.46
N LYS A 21 -40.85 -13.49 5.51
CA LYS A 21 -40.62 -12.87 6.82
C LYS A 21 -39.35 -13.37 7.49
N ALA A 22 -39.06 -14.68 7.38
CA ALA A 22 -37.83 -15.27 7.90
C ALA A 22 -36.61 -14.77 7.11
N VAL A 23 -36.73 -14.63 5.79
CA VAL A 23 -35.67 -14.07 4.94
C VAL A 23 -35.37 -12.61 5.32
N VAL A 24 -36.39 -11.75 5.44
CA VAL A 24 -36.19 -10.35 5.83
C VAL A 24 -35.56 -10.28 7.23
N ALA A 25 -36.06 -11.05 8.20
CA ALA A 25 -35.49 -11.07 9.54
C ALA A 25 -34.04 -11.60 9.57
N CYS A 26 -33.71 -12.59 8.74
CA CYS A 26 -32.33 -13.05 8.58
C CYS A 26 -31.44 -11.95 8.00
N ASN A 27 -31.89 -11.25 6.96
CA ASN A 27 -31.15 -10.14 6.37
C ASN A 27 -30.91 -9.01 7.38
N ASP A 28 -31.91 -8.67 8.19
CA ASP A 28 -31.77 -7.68 9.27
C ASP A 28 -30.79 -8.17 10.34
N TYR A 29 -30.87 -9.44 10.74
CA TYR A 29 -29.92 -10.06 11.67
C TYR A 29 -28.46 -9.96 11.18
N LEU A 30 -28.22 -10.17 9.88
CA LEU A 30 -26.89 -10.05 9.28
C LEU A 30 -26.39 -8.60 9.28
N ARG A 31 -27.26 -7.63 8.97
CA ARG A 31 -26.93 -6.20 8.96
C ARG A 31 -26.58 -5.63 10.34
N MET A 32 -27.01 -6.28 11.43
CA MET A 32 -26.65 -5.84 12.80
C MET A 32 -25.16 -5.99 13.14
N GLY A 33 -24.39 -6.74 12.36
CA GLY A 33 -22.95 -6.87 12.54
C GLY A 33 -22.55 -7.48 13.89
N ILE A 34 -21.44 -7.04 14.48
CA ILE A 34 -20.89 -7.58 15.75
C ILE A 34 -21.87 -7.52 16.93
N ASN A 35 -22.87 -6.65 16.87
CA ASN A 35 -23.87 -6.43 17.91
C ASN A 35 -25.15 -7.27 17.72
N ARG A 36 -25.15 -8.23 16.77
CA ARG A 36 -26.30 -9.06 16.43
C ARG A 36 -26.75 -9.92 17.61
N SER A 37 -28.04 -9.88 17.92
CA SER A 37 -28.69 -10.80 18.85
C SER A 37 -30.17 -10.89 18.54
N LEU A 38 -30.78 -12.06 18.75
CA LEU A 38 -32.21 -12.25 18.49
C LEU A 38 -33.08 -11.37 19.39
N LYS A 39 -32.65 -11.14 20.64
CA LYS A 39 -33.32 -10.21 21.57
C LYS A 39 -33.34 -8.79 21.03
N ARG A 40 -32.20 -8.28 20.54
CA ARG A 40 -32.14 -6.94 19.94
C ARG A 40 -32.94 -6.89 18.63
N LEU A 41 -32.86 -7.92 17.79
CA LEU A 41 -33.65 -8.00 16.55
C LEU A 41 -35.16 -7.95 16.82
N SER A 42 -35.63 -8.59 17.91
CA SER A 42 -37.04 -8.57 18.28
C SER A 42 -37.56 -7.18 18.68
N VAL A 43 -36.66 -6.33 19.19
CA VAL A 43 -36.97 -4.93 19.54
C VAL A 43 -36.77 -4.00 18.34
N HIS A 44 -35.81 -4.32 17.47
CA HIS A 44 -35.41 -3.51 16.32
C HIS A 44 -36.61 -3.09 15.45
N ASP A 45 -36.71 -1.80 15.16
CA ASP A 45 -37.72 -1.21 14.28
C ASP A 45 -37.31 -1.33 12.80
N GLY A 46 -36.94 -2.55 12.37
CA GLY A 46 -36.62 -2.79 10.96
C GLY A 46 -37.84 -2.57 10.05
N ASP A 47 -37.59 -2.40 8.75
CA ASP A 47 -38.59 -2.23 7.67
C ASP A 47 -39.49 -3.47 7.44
N LEU A 48 -39.68 -4.29 8.45
CA LEU A 48 -40.71 -5.31 8.48
C LEU A 48 -42.06 -4.60 8.40
N SER A 49 -42.62 -4.54 7.18
CA SER A 49 -43.90 -3.92 6.84
C SER A 49 -45.13 -4.62 7.45
N GLY A 50 -44.98 -5.29 8.58
CA GLY A 50 -46.03 -6.00 9.28
C GLY A 50 -45.70 -6.31 10.74
N LYS A 51 -46.54 -7.15 11.35
CA LYS A 51 -46.38 -7.56 12.74
C LYS A 51 -44.99 -8.15 12.99
N LYS A 52 -44.22 -7.52 13.88
CA LYS A 52 -42.89 -7.98 14.29
C LYS A 52 -42.94 -9.44 14.75
N PRO A 53 -42.01 -10.30 14.30
CA PRO A 53 -41.90 -11.66 14.81
C PRO A 53 -41.54 -11.62 16.29
N ASN A 54 -42.20 -12.47 17.09
CA ASN A 54 -41.82 -12.61 18.49
C ASN A 54 -40.47 -13.35 18.62
N LEU A 55 -39.84 -13.24 19.78
CA LEU A 55 -38.53 -13.84 20.03
C LEU A 55 -38.50 -15.35 19.77
N ARG A 56 -39.55 -16.07 20.17
CA ARG A 56 -39.65 -17.53 20.00
C ARG A 56 -39.66 -17.95 18.52
N SER A 57 -40.30 -17.18 17.65
CA SER A 57 -40.27 -17.42 16.20
C SER A 57 -38.87 -17.17 15.63
N LEU A 58 -38.19 -16.11 16.08
CA LEU A 58 -36.82 -15.81 15.65
C LEU A 58 -35.82 -16.90 16.07
N GLU A 59 -35.93 -17.41 17.31
CA GLU A 59 -35.10 -18.53 17.80
C GLU A 59 -35.28 -19.79 16.96
N ARG A 60 -36.55 -20.12 16.65
CA ARG A 60 -36.87 -21.24 15.77
C ARG A 60 -36.26 -21.05 14.38
N TRP A 61 -36.52 -19.92 13.72
CA TRP A 61 -35.99 -19.66 12.37
C TRP A 61 -34.47 -19.61 12.33
N SER A 62 -33.84 -19.01 13.34
CA SER A 62 -32.38 -18.97 13.48
C SER A 62 -31.76 -20.36 13.48
N THR A 63 -32.40 -21.30 14.17
CA THR A 63 -31.94 -22.70 14.25
C THR A 63 -32.30 -23.47 12.98
N GLU A 64 -33.55 -23.37 12.52
CA GLU A 64 -34.08 -24.11 11.37
C GLU A 64 -33.38 -23.75 10.05
N PHE A 65 -32.96 -22.49 9.89
CA PHE A 65 -32.33 -21.98 8.66
C PHE A 65 -30.85 -21.64 8.84
N ASN A 66 -30.20 -22.15 9.89
CA ASN A 66 -28.76 -22.01 10.16
C ASN A 66 -28.24 -20.57 10.04
N TRP A 67 -28.90 -19.61 10.70
CA TRP A 67 -28.53 -18.19 10.60
C TRP A 67 -27.11 -17.91 11.09
N GLN A 68 -26.57 -18.72 12.02
CA GLN A 68 -25.20 -18.58 12.50
C GLN A 68 -24.16 -18.85 11.42
N ASP A 69 -24.36 -19.87 10.59
CA ASP A 69 -23.41 -20.19 9.52
C ASP A 69 -23.48 -19.16 8.40
N ARG A 70 -24.69 -18.67 8.08
CA ARG A 70 -24.86 -17.51 7.19
C ARG A 70 -24.18 -16.26 7.74
N ALA A 71 -24.29 -16.01 9.04
CA ALA A 71 -23.61 -14.89 9.70
C ALA A 71 -22.09 -14.99 9.59
N LYS A 72 -21.50 -16.16 9.86
CA LYS A 72 -20.06 -16.40 9.67
C LYS A 72 -19.63 -16.15 8.23
N ALA A 73 -20.39 -16.66 7.25
CA ALA A 73 -20.08 -16.46 5.84
C ALA A 73 -20.17 -14.97 5.45
N TYR A 74 -21.17 -14.26 5.97
CA TYR A 74 -21.34 -12.82 5.72
C TYR A 74 -20.17 -12.02 6.30
N ASP A 75 -19.78 -12.35 7.52
CA ASP A 75 -18.69 -11.67 8.22
C ASP A 75 -17.35 -11.91 7.52
N ALA A 76 -17.09 -13.16 7.06
CA ALA A 76 -15.91 -13.49 6.28
C ALA A 76 -15.87 -12.73 4.95
N GLN A 77 -16.98 -12.63 4.21
CA GLN A 77 -17.04 -11.84 2.97
C GLN A 77 -16.82 -10.35 3.23
N LEU A 78 -17.39 -9.82 4.31
CA LEU A 78 -17.24 -8.41 4.66
C LEU A 78 -15.80 -8.08 5.07
N GLU A 79 -15.14 -8.96 5.84
CA GLU A 79 -13.72 -8.81 6.17
C GLU A 79 -12.83 -8.92 4.93
N GLN A 80 -13.08 -9.89 4.05
CA GLN A 80 -12.35 -10.01 2.80
C GLN A 80 -12.46 -8.73 1.95
N ALA A 81 -13.68 -8.21 1.77
CA ALA A 81 -13.90 -6.97 1.03
C ALA A 81 -13.17 -5.76 1.65
N LYS A 82 -13.11 -5.68 2.98
CA LYS A 82 -12.33 -4.64 3.68
C LYS A 82 -10.82 -4.80 3.44
N ASN A 83 -10.31 -6.03 3.52
CA ASN A 83 -8.91 -6.32 3.28
C ASN A 83 -8.51 -6.00 1.84
N ASP A 84 -9.36 -6.35 0.87
CA ASP A 84 -9.16 -6.05 -0.54
C ASP A 84 -9.15 -4.54 -0.80
N ALA A 85 -10.09 -3.79 -0.19
CA ALA A 85 -10.13 -2.34 -0.28
C ALA A 85 -8.90 -1.68 0.35
N LEU A 86 -8.43 -2.18 1.50
CA LEU A 86 -7.20 -1.71 2.14
C LEU A 86 -5.98 -2.02 1.27
N ALA A 87 -5.92 -3.21 0.67
CA ALA A 87 -4.83 -3.61 -0.22
C ALA A 87 -4.79 -2.77 -1.50
N ALA A 88 -5.96 -2.44 -2.08
CA ALA A 88 -6.07 -1.51 -3.20
C ALA A 88 -5.55 -0.12 -2.81
N ARG A 89 -6.00 0.43 -1.68
CA ARG A 89 -5.52 1.72 -1.19
C ARG A 89 -4.02 1.74 -0.87
N ARG A 90 -3.48 0.64 -0.35
CA ARG A 90 -2.03 0.50 -0.15
C ARG A 90 -1.31 0.57 -1.49
N ARG A 91 -1.78 -0.16 -2.51
CA ARG A 91 -1.19 -0.10 -3.86
C ARG A 91 -1.24 1.31 -4.42
N GLU A 92 -2.38 2.01 -4.37
CA GLU A 92 -2.47 3.41 -4.79
C GLU A 92 -1.41 4.30 -4.10
N VAL A 93 -1.25 4.18 -2.78
CA VAL A 93 -0.26 4.98 -2.04
C VAL A 93 1.20 4.63 -2.41
N PHE A 94 1.49 3.38 -2.73
CA PHE A 94 2.85 2.92 -3.06
C PHE A 94 3.18 3.00 -4.55
N GLU A 95 2.18 2.94 -5.42
CA GLU A 95 2.33 2.90 -6.88
C GLU A 95 2.04 4.26 -7.52
N GLU A 96 1.69 5.29 -6.74
CA GLU A 96 1.42 6.64 -7.25
C GLU A 96 2.21 7.72 -6.49
N GLY A 97 2.26 8.91 -7.10
CA GLY A 97 2.84 10.11 -6.51
C GLY A 97 4.34 9.99 -6.25
N LEU A 98 4.81 10.55 -5.13
CA LEU A 98 6.24 10.61 -4.78
C LEU A 98 6.84 9.25 -4.40
N ALA A 99 6.05 8.17 -4.34
CA ALA A 99 6.61 6.82 -4.24
C ALA A 99 7.33 6.42 -5.54
N LEU A 100 6.91 6.98 -6.69
CA LEU A 100 7.53 6.77 -7.99
C LEU A 100 8.78 7.64 -8.16
N ASP A 101 9.89 7.01 -8.54
CA ASP A 101 11.18 7.68 -8.71
C ASP A 101 11.10 8.82 -9.74
N PHE A 102 10.39 8.62 -10.85
CA PHE A 102 10.27 9.64 -11.90
C PHE A 102 9.45 10.86 -11.45
N GLU A 103 8.40 10.68 -10.65
CA GLU A 103 7.60 11.78 -10.07
C GLU A 103 8.46 12.61 -9.10
N ARG A 104 9.27 11.94 -8.25
CA ARG A 104 10.23 12.65 -7.40
C ARG A 104 11.22 13.46 -8.22
N VAL A 105 11.77 12.88 -9.30
CA VAL A 105 12.68 13.59 -10.20
C VAL A 105 12.00 14.79 -10.86
N ILE A 106 10.73 14.69 -11.28
CA ILE A 106 9.97 15.82 -11.83
C ILE A 106 9.86 16.93 -10.78
N LYS A 107 9.43 16.62 -9.56
CA LYS A 107 9.29 17.61 -8.48
C LYS A 107 10.61 18.24 -8.05
N LEU A 108 11.69 17.46 -8.00
CA LEU A 108 13.02 18.00 -7.72
C LEU A 108 13.49 18.95 -8.83
N LYS A 109 13.17 18.66 -10.11
CA LYS A 109 13.48 19.57 -11.23
C LYS A 109 12.68 20.87 -11.16
N GLU A 110 11.39 20.80 -10.84
CA GLU A 110 10.54 21.98 -10.63
C GLU A 110 11.12 22.85 -9.50
N LEU A 111 11.40 22.25 -8.34
CA LEU A 111 11.98 22.96 -7.21
C LEU A 111 13.36 23.55 -7.52
N ALA A 112 14.22 22.81 -8.21
CA ALA A 112 15.53 23.31 -8.63
C ALA A 112 15.41 24.53 -9.54
N LYS A 113 14.44 24.51 -10.46
CA LYS A 113 14.16 25.64 -11.36
C LYS A 113 13.70 26.87 -10.58
N ASP A 114 12.75 26.72 -9.65
CA ASP A 114 12.25 27.83 -8.84
C ASP A 114 13.35 28.47 -7.99
N LEU A 115 14.21 27.65 -7.37
CA LEU A 115 15.38 28.14 -6.62
C LEU A 115 16.40 28.82 -7.53
N GLU A 116 16.64 28.29 -8.74
CA GLU A 116 17.54 28.88 -9.71
C GLU A 116 17.02 30.24 -10.20
N GLU A 117 15.70 30.38 -10.43
CA GLU A 117 15.05 31.64 -10.76
C GLU A 117 15.24 32.68 -9.64
N GLN A 118 15.00 32.30 -8.38
CA GLN A 118 15.25 33.18 -7.22
C GLN A 118 16.72 33.60 -7.11
N ILE A 119 17.67 32.69 -7.39
CA ILE A 119 19.11 33.01 -7.36
C ILE A 119 19.51 33.94 -8.50
N LYS A 120 18.83 33.84 -9.65
CA LYS A 120 19.10 34.65 -10.85
C LYS A 120 18.34 35.97 -10.87
N GLU A 121 17.34 36.15 -10.01
CA GLU A 121 16.58 37.39 -9.90
C GLU A 121 17.53 38.59 -9.76
N ILE A 122 17.31 39.58 -10.62
CA ILE A 122 18.08 40.81 -10.72
C ILE A 122 17.15 41.95 -10.34
N ASP A 123 17.65 42.88 -9.53
CA ASP A 123 16.94 44.11 -9.21
C ASP A 123 16.94 45.05 -10.44
N ASP A 124 15.74 45.48 -10.88
CA ASP A 124 15.56 46.38 -12.02
C ASP A 124 16.32 47.71 -11.84
N ASP A 125 16.37 48.21 -10.61
CA ASP A 125 17.07 49.45 -10.27
C ASP A 125 18.60 49.24 -10.19
N HIS A 126 19.04 48.00 -9.99
CA HIS A 126 20.45 47.65 -9.80
C HIS A 126 20.80 46.33 -10.50
N PRO A 127 21.08 46.33 -11.82
CA PRO A 127 21.31 45.11 -12.62
C PRO A 127 22.45 44.20 -12.14
N HIS A 128 23.33 44.73 -11.30
CA HIS A 128 24.47 43.99 -10.73
C HIS A 128 24.18 43.42 -9.33
N LYS A 129 23.04 43.76 -8.72
CA LYS A 129 22.62 43.26 -7.41
C LYS A 129 21.63 42.11 -7.59
N ARG A 130 21.85 41.06 -6.80
CA ARG A 130 20.97 39.90 -6.70
C ARG A 130 20.33 39.93 -5.31
N PRO A 131 19.12 40.51 -5.17
CA PRO A 131 18.55 40.82 -3.86
C PRO A 131 18.35 39.58 -2.99
N ASN A 132 18.05 38.42 -3.60
CA ASN A 132 17.86 37.17 -2.87
C ASN A 132 19.16 36.51 -2.42
N VAL A 133 20.27 36.74 -3.14
CA VAL A 133 21.59 36.22 -2.79
C VAL A 133 22.29 37.11 -1.76
N TRP A 134 22.14 38.42 -1.91
CA TRP A 134 22.71 39.44 -1.03
C TRP A 134 21.59 40.20 -0.34
N VAL A 135 21.14 39.66 0.78
CA VAL A 135 20.03 40.23 1.54
C VAL A 135 20.52 41.47 2.27
N ARG A 136 19.81 42.57 2.10
CA ARG A 136 20.05 43.80 2.84
C ARG A 136 19.70 43.59 4.31
N ASP A 137 20.64 43.90 5.18
CA ASP A 137 20.51 43.93 6.62
C ASP A 137 20.88 45.34 7.09
N VAL A 138 20.16 45.87 8.07
CA VAL A 138 20.43 47.20 8.61
C VAL A 138 20.92 47.02 10.04
N LYS A 139 22.17 47.38 10.29
CA LYS A 139 22.71 47.39 11.64
C LYS A 139 22.83 48.81 12.13
N GLN A 140 22.29 49.05 13.31
CA GLN A 140 22.48 50.28 14.04
C GLN A 140 23.80 50.19 14.81
N ILE A 141 24.73 51.11 14.54
CA ILE A 141 26.00 51.23 15.23
C ILE A 141 25.92 52.45 16.16
N GLY A 142 26.18 52.23 17.46
CA GLY A 142 26.09 53.28 18.49
C GLY A 142 24.82 53.20 19.35
N ALA A 143 24.69 54.12 20.30
CA ALA A 143 23.55 54.21 21.21
C ALA A 143 23.10 55.67 21.36
N GLY A 144 21.79 55.88 21.56
CA GLY A 144 21.20 57.21 21.73
C GLY A 144 21.10 58.00 20.42
N GLU A 145 21.15 59.33 20.51
CA GLU A 145 20.94 60.26 19.39
C GLU A 145 22.03 60.18 18.30
N TYR A 146 23.16 59.54 18.59
CA TYR A 146 24.29 59.37 17.66
C TYR A 146 24.32 58.00 16.99
N ALA A 147 23.24 57.22 17.09
CA ALA A 147 23.21 55.90 16.47
C ALA A 147 23.05 56.00 14.95
N GLU A 148 24.00 55.46 14.21
CA GLU A 148 24.03 55.47 12.74
C GLU A 148 23.47 54.14 12.20
N GLN A 149 22.58 54.21 11.20
CA GLN A 149 22.12 53.02 10.49
C GLN A 149 23.07 52.73 9.33
N VAL A 150 23.81 51.63 9.43
CA VAL A 150 24.69 51.15 8.38
C VAL A 150 24.01 50.00 7.64
N GLU A 151 23.89 50.16 6.32
CA GLU A 151 23.44 49.08 5.45
C GLU A 151 24.56 48.06 5.26
N ILE A 152 24.27 46.80 5.56
CA ILE A 152 25.19 45.68 5.39
C ILE A 152 24.50 44.67 4.49
N TYR A 153 25.25 44.07 3.57
CA TYR A 153 24.73 42.98 2.75
C TYR A 153 25.19 41.65 3.32
N ARG A 154 24.23 40.78 3.64
CA ARG A 154 24.47 39.43 4.14
C ARG A 154 24.24 38.41 3.03
N TYR A 155 25.20 37.53 2.83
CA TYR A 155 25.06 36.40 1.92
C TYR A 155 23.99 35.42 2.41
N ASN A 156 23.01 35.13 1.58
CA ASN A 156 21.96 34.15 1.85
C ASN A 156 22.46 32.72 1.63
N SER A 157 23.27 32.26 2.58
CA SER A 157 23.83 30.91 2.54
C SER A 157 22.78 29.80 2.56
N ALA A 158 21.60 30.05 3.16
CA ALA A 158 20.51 29.09 3.23
C ALA A 158 19.97 28.76 1.82
N LEU A 159 19.63 29.78 1.02
CA LEU A 159 19.13 29.59 -0.36
C LEU A 159 20.09 28.76 -1.22
N ILE A 160 21.39 29.03 -1.13
CA ILE A 160 22.41 28.32 -1.91
C ILE A 160 22.64 26.90 -1.38
N SER A 161 22.53 26.71 -0.06
CA SER A 161 22.59 25.38 0.56
C SER A 161 21.40 24.52 0.12
N ASP A 162 20.20 25.08 0.11
CA ASP A 162 18.97 24.39 -0.29
C ASP A 162 19.05 23.98 -1.77
N TYR A 163 19.47 24.88 -2.65
CA TYR A 163 19.68 24.57 -4.07
C TYR A 163 20.70 23.44 -4.27
N ARG A 164 21.82 23.46 -3.55
CA ARG A 164 22.80 22.35 -3.59
C ARG A 164 22.21 21.04 -3.07
N GLY A 165 21.41 21.09 -2.02
CA GLY A 165 20.70 19.93 -1.48
C GLY A 165 19.77 19.29 -2.51
N VAL A 166 18.97 20.10 -3.20
CA VAL A 166 18.07 19.62 -4.27
C VAL A 166 18.85 18.99 -5.43
N LEU A 167 19.97 19.58 -5.84
CA LEU A 167 20.85 19.00 -6.86
C LEU A 167 21.48 17.67 -6.42
N ASP A 168 21.89 17.57 -5.15
CA ASP A 168 22.42 16.35 -4.58
C ASP A 168 21.35 15.24 -4.54
N ASP A 169 20.11 15.58 -4.19
CA ASP A 169 18.99 14.64 -4.18
C ASP A 169 18.63 14.18 -5.59
N LEU A 170 18.62 15.08 -6.57
CA LEU A 170 18.44 14.74 -7.97
C LEU A 170 19.54 13.80 -8.49
N ALA A 171 20.79 14.00 -8.07
CA ALA A 171 21.90 13.11 -8.42
C ALA A 171 21.78 11.71 -7.79
N LYS A 172 21.17 11.59 -6.60
CA LYS A 172 20.87 10.29 -5.97
C LYS A 172 19.76 9.56 -6.73
N GLU A 173 18.65 10.22 -7.01
CA GLU A 173 17.48 9.63 -7.70
C GLU A 173 17.80 9.20 -9.14
N THR A 174 18.66 9.95 -9.84
CA THR A 174 19.06 9.62 -11.22
C THR A 174 20.18 8.58 -11.31
N GLY A 175 20.65 8.04 -10.17
CA GLY A 175 21.73 7.06 -10.11
C GLY A 175 23.13 7.62 -10.46
N GLY A 176 23.25 8.94 -10.60
CA GLY A 176 24.52 9.61 -10.90
C GLY A 176 25.55 9.50 -9.78
N ARG A 177 25.10 9.27 -8.53
CA ARG A 177 25.98 9.13 -7.37
C ARG A 177 25.82 7.75 -6.73
N LYS A 178 26.63 6.78 -7.15
CA LYS A 178 26.81 5.52 -6.41
C LYS A 178 27.47 5.86 -5.08
N GLN A 179 26.70 5.98 -3.99
CA GLN A 179 27.29 5.98 -2.66
C GLN A 179 28.03 4.66 -2.50
N LYS A 180 29.35 4.72 -2.44
CA LYS A 180 30.18 3.59 -2.04
C LYS A 180 29.76 3.28 -0.61
N GLN A 181 28.91 2.29 -0.42
CA GLN A 181 28.63 1.75 0.91
C GLN A 181 29.93 1.12 1.39
N GLU A 182 30.73 1.90 2.11
CA GLU A 182 31.79 1.33 2.91
C GLU A 182 31.09 0.63 4.08
N HIS A 183 31.02 -0.70 4.01
CA HIS A 183 30.72 -1.53 5.16
C HIS A 183 31.86 -1.39 6.16
N VAL A 184 31.96 -0.23 6.82
CA VAL A 184 32.84 -0.03 7.95
C VAL A 184 32.22 -0.83 9.10
N HIS A 185 32.63 -2.09 9.22
CA HIS A 185 32.46 -2.82 10.46
C HIS A 185 33.22 -2.05 11.54
N LYS A 186 32.50 -1.21 12.30
CA LYS A 186 32.98 -0.67 13.57
C LYS A 186 33.01 -1.82 14.58
N GLY A 187 34.02 -2.66 14.44
CA GLY A 187 34.20 -3.86 15.24
C GLY A 187 35.53 -4.50 14.88
N ASP A 188 36.41 -4.52 15.86
CA ASP A 188 37.75 -5.08 15.85
C ASP A 188 37.80 -6.49 15.21
N ARG A 189 38.71 -6.66 14.24
CA ARG A 189 39.37 -7.91 13.80
C ARG A 189 38.54 -9.20 13.62
N SER A 190 38.28 -9.51 12.34
CA SER A 190 38.58 -10.82 11.74
C SER A 190 38.01 -12.09 12.39
N ALA A 191 36.74 -12.10 12.77
CA ALA A 191 35.99 -13.36 12.84
C ALA A 191 35.16 -13.49 11.54
N PRO A 192 35.19 -14.62 10.82
CA PRO A 192 34.18 -14.92 9.82
C PRO A 192 32.81 -14.73 10.49
N ILE A 193 31.90 -14.01 9.84
CA ILE A 193 30.50 -14.03 10.26
C ILE A 193 30.04 -15.47 10.01
N VAL A 194 30.09 -16.29 11.05
CA VAL A 194 29.43 -17.58 11.05
C VAL A 194 27.95 -17.25 11.14
N ILE A 195 27.28 -17.14 9.98
CA ILE A 195 25.84 -17.03 9.92
C ILE A 195 25.28 -18.44 10.19
N ASP A 196 25.36 -18.88 11.44
CA ASP A 196 24.66 -20.08 11.92
C ASP A 196 23.17 -19.72 12.05
N SER A 197 22.53 -19.50 10.89
CA SER A 197 21.09 -19.37 10.82
C SER A 197 20.52 -20.71 10.41
N PRO A 198 19.85 -21.46 11.30
CA PRO A 198 19.14 -22.70 10.91
C PRO A 198 18.12 -22.44 9.80
N ALA A 199 17.64 -21.20 9.64
CA ALA A 199 16.80 -20.81 8.53
C ALA A 199 17.53 -20.82 7.17
N LEU A 200 18.84 -20.52 7.13
CA LEU A 200 19.63 -20.62 5.90
C LEU A 200 19.92 -22.07 5.53
N GLU A 201 20.20 -22.94 6.50
CA GLU A 201 20.33 -24.37 6.24
C GLU A 201 19.03 -24.98 5.73
N GLN A 202 17.90 -24.56 6.30
CA GLN A 202 16.59 -25.00 5.86
C GLN A 202 16.29 -24.50 4.44
N ALA A 203 16.53 -23.22 4.14
CA ALA A 203 16.37 -22.67 2.80
C ALA A 203 17.29 -23.34 1.77
N ALA A 204 18.53 -23.70 2.15
CA ALA A 204 19.44 -24.43 1.28
C ALA A 204 18.94 -25.85 0.98
N LYS A 205 18.39 -26.55 1.98
CA LYS A 205 17.77 -27.87 1.80
C LYS A 205 16.54 -27.79 0.92
N GLU A 206 15.68 -26.81 1.13
CA GLU A 206 14.48 -26.58 0.30
C GLU A 206 14.86 -26.27 -1.16
N LEU A 207 15.89 -25.45 -1.39
CA LEU A 207 16.40 -25.16 -2.74
C LEU A 207 16.96 -26.41 -3.42
N GLN A 208 17.65 -27.28 -2.67
CA GLN A 208 18.21 -28.51 -3.20
C GLN A 208 17.10 -29.52 -3.55
N GLN A 209 16.12 -29.71 -2.68
CA GLN A 209 14.94 -30.53 -2.95
C GLN A 209 14.20 -30.04 -4.20
N TRP A 210 13.97 -28.73 -4.30
CA TRP A 210 13.32 -28.16 -5.48
C TRP A 210 14.10 -28.45 -6.77
N ARG A 211 15.44 -28.34 -6.75
CA ARG A 211 16.28 -28.68 -7.93
C ARG A 211 16.15 -30.16 -8.31
N GLU A 212 16.15 -31.06 -7.33
CA GLU A 212 15.99 -32.49 -7.55
C GLU A 212 14.63 -32.82 -8.17
N GLU A 213 13.55 -32.20 -7.66
CA GLU A 213 12.20 -32.32 -8.22
C GLU A 213 12.13 -31.84 -9.67
N GLN A 214 12.75 -30.70 -10.00
CA GLN A 214 12.79 -30.19 -11.38
C GLN A 214 13.56 -31.14 -12.31
N CYS A 215 14.70 -31.67 -11.87
CA CYS A 215 15.46 -32.66 -12.64
C CYS A 215 14.65 -33.95 -12.88
N GLN A 216 13.94 -34.44 -11.85
CA GLN A 216 13.09 -35.62 -11.97
C GLN A 216 11.93 -35.39 -12.95
N MET A 217 11.30 -34.21 -12.90
CA MET A 217 10.24 -33.82 -13.82
C MET A 217 10.73 -33.83 -15.28
N LEU A 218 11.92 -33.28 -15.54
CA LEU A 218 12.53 -33.26 -16.88
C LEU A 218 12.89 -34.67 -17.38
N LEU A 219 13.38 -35.54 -16.50
CA LEU A 219 13.65 -36.95 -16.82
C LEU A 219 12.36 -37.70 -17.17
N ASN A 220 11.32 -37.52 -16.38
CA ASN A 220 10.00 -38.13 -16.64
C ASN A 220 9.45 -37.66 -17.99
N TRP A 221 9.58 -36.37 -18.31
CA TRP A 221 9.15 -35.81 -19.59
C TRP A 221 9.96 -36.39 -20.77
N ARG A 222 11.28 -36.51 -20.63
CA ARG A 222 12.14 -37.13 -21.65
C ARG A 222 11.75 -38.58 -21.92
N ASN A 223 11.37 -39.34 -20.90
CA ASN A 223 10.96 -40.74 -21.05
C ASN A 223 9.54 -40.89 -21.61
N ALA A 224 8.69 -39.87 -21.42
CA ALA A 224 7.33 -39.84 -21.98
C ALA A 224 7.29 -39.38 -23.45
N MET A 225 8.40 -38.88 -23.99
CA MET A 225 8.52 -38.55 -25.41
C MET A 225 8.42 -39.82 -26.26
N PRO A 226 7.53 -39.88 -27.27
CA PRO A 226 7.52 -40.98 -28.22
C PRO A 226 8.88 -41.07 -28.91
N THR A 227 9.49 -42.27 -28.93
CA THR A 227 10.71 -42.49 -29.71
C THR A 227 10.39 -42.21 -31.18
N LEU A 228 11.10 -41.24 -31.76
CA LEU A 228 10.95 -40.92 -33.17
C LEU A 228 11.21 -42.18 -34.01
N PRO A 229 10.40 -42.42 -35.06
CA PRO A 229 10.59 -43.58 -35.92
C PRO A 229 12.01 -43.54 -36.49
N THR A 230 12.82 -44.55 -36.15
CA THR A 230 14.16 -44.71 -36.73
C THR A 230 14.01 -44.84 -38.23
N SER A 231 14.63 -43.92 -38.97
CA SER A 231 14.62 -43.93 -40.43
C SER A 231 15.12 -45.29 -40.94
N PRO A 232 14.48 -45.85 -41.99
CA PRO A 232 14.84 -47.16 -42.48
C PRO A 232 16.30 -47.18 -42.93
N THR A 233 17.09 -48.08 -42.34
CA THR A 233 18.44 -48.38 -42.76
C THR A 233 18.39 -48.92 -44.18
N THR A 234 18.85 -48.12 -45.14
CA THR A 234 19.08 -48.56 -46.51
C THR A 234 20.21 -49.59 -46.46
N LEU A 235 19.86 -50.87 -46.64
CA LEU A 235 20.81 -51.94 -46.93
C LEU A 235 21.05 -51.92 -48.45
N ASP A 236 22.33 -51.83 -48.81
CA ASP A 236 22.84 -51.98 -50.18
C ASP A 236 22.57 -53.39 -50.76
#